data_AF-A0A2N9AXU6-F1
#
_entry.id   AF-A0A2N9AXU6-F1
#
_cell.length_a   1.000
_cell.length_b   1.000
_cell.length_c   1.000
_cell.angle_alpha   90.00
_cell.angle_beta   90.00
_cell.angle_gamma   90.00
#
_symmetry.space_group_name_H-M   'P 1'
#
loop_
_entity.id
_entity.type
_entity.pdbx_description
1 polymer ?
#
loop_
_entity_poly.entity_id
_entity_poly.type
_entity_poly.pdbx_seq_one_letter_code
_entity_poly.pdbx_strand_id
1 'polypeptide(L)' 'MDSFYTPEQRALQDRFGTRRLADAQERAIVSVRLSEANRAFIAEREMLFLSTVDATGQPTVC' A
#
# COMPACT_ATOMS: atom_id res chain seq x y z
N MET A 1 1.88 7.86 -16.37
CA MET A 1 1.35 6.95 -15.33
C MET A 1 2.44 6.84 -14.31
N ASP A 2 2.28 7.49 -13.15
CA ASP A 2 3.21 7.26 -12.05
C ASP A 2 3.02 5.82 -11.56
N SER A 3 4.14 5.11 -11.39
CA SER A 3 4.18 3.77 -10.80
C SER A 3 3.66 3.84 -9.36
N PHE A 4 2.77 2.93 -8.95
CA PHE A 4 2.25 2.89 -7.58
C PHE A 4 3.37 2.75 -6.53
N TYR A 5 4.40 1.97 -6.85
CA TYR A 5 5.58 1.82 -6.02
C TYR A 5 6.66 2.85 -6.37
N THR A 6 7.26 3.46 -5.34
CA THR A 6 8.39 4.39 -5.48
C THR A 6 9.69 3.64 -5.85
N PRO A 7 10.73 4.34 -6.35
CA PRO A 7 12.03 3.73 -6.63
C PRO A 7 12.64 2.99 -5.42
N GLU A 8 12.51 3.55 -4.22
CA GLU A 8 13.03 2.98 -2.97
C GLU A 8 12.30 1.69 -2.61
N GLN A 9 10.97 1.67 -2.77
CA GLN A 9 10.16 0.46 -2.58
C GLN A 9 10.54 -0.62 -3.60
N ARG A 10 10.83 -0.25 -4.85
CA ARG A 10 11.32 -1.19 -5.88
C ARG A 10 12.70 -1.73 -5.53
N ALA A 11 13.61 -0.91 -5.04
CA ALA A 11 14.93 -1.35 -4.59
C ALA A 11 14.84 -2.38 -3.45
N LEU A 12 13.92 -2.21 -2.51
CA LEU A 12 13.65 -3.20 -1.46
C LEU A 12 13.09 -4.51 -2.05
N GLN A 13 12.14 -4.41 -2.98
CA GLN A 13 11.57 -5.59 -3.64
C GLN A 13 12.62 -6.38 -4.43
N ASP A 14 13.52 -5.70 -5.13
CA ASP A 14 14.63 -6.33 -5.85
C ASP A 14 15.60 -7.00 -4.86
N ARG A 15 15.95 -6.30 -3.77
CA ARG A 15 16.83 -6.84 -2.71
C ARG A 15 16.30 -8.13 -2.09
N PHE A 16 14.99 -8.23 -1.90
CA PHE A 16 14.34 -9.41 -1.29
C PHE A 16 13.72 -10.37 -2.30
N GLY A 17 13.85 -10.11 -3.61
CA GLY A 17 13.28 -10.94 -4.67
C GLY A 17 11.74 -10.97 -4.73
N THR A 18 11.07 -9.95 -4.20
CA THR A 18 9.60 -9.88 -4.09
C THR A 18 8.92 -9.03 -5.16
N ARG A 19 9.66 -8.57 -6.18
CA ARG A 19 9.11 -7.70 -7.24
C ARG A 19 7.87 -8.27 -7.94
N ARG A 20 7.89 -9.56 -8.26
CA ARG A 20 6.75 -10.24 -8.90
C ARG A 20 5.51 -10.28 -8.01
N LEU A 21 5.71 -10.38 -6.69
CA LEU A 21 4.62 -10.34 -5.71
C LEU A 21 4.03 -8.93 -5.62
N ALA A 22 4.88 -7.91 -5.58
CA ALA A 22 4.44 -6.52 -5.58
C ALA A 22 3.61 -6.18 -6.84
N ASP A 23 4.07 -6.62 -8.01
CA ASP A 23 3.32 -6.42 -9.26
C ASP A 23 1.98 -7.16 -9.27
N ALA A 24 1.89 -8.32 -8.62
CA ALA A 24 0.64 -9.04 -8.46
C ALA A 24 -0.31 -8.32 -7.50
N GLN A 25 0.19 -7.76 -6.39
CA GLN A 25 -0.61 -6.95 -5.48
C GLN A 25 -1.15 -5.69 -6.16
N GLU A 26 -0.31 -4.95 -6.90
CA GLU A 26 -0.73 -3.77 -7.63
C GLU A 26 -1.90 -4.09 -8.57
N ARG A 27 -1.82 -5.18 -9.33
CA ARG A 27 -2.92 -5.60 -10.22
C ARG A 27 -4.16 -6.11 -9.48
N ALA A 28 -4.00 -6.76 -8.34
CA ALA A 28 -5.09 -7.46 -7.67
C ALA A 28 -5.90 -6.56 -6.72
N ILE A 29 -5.25 -5.62 -6.03
CA ILE A 29 -5.88 -4.91 -4.89
C ILE A 29 -5.70 -3.39 -4.91
N VAL A 30 -4.85 -2.83 -5.77
CA VAL A 30 -4.68 -1.37 -5.85
C VAL A 30 -5.77 -0.77 -6.73
N SER A 31 -6.47 0.21 -6.19
CA SER A 31 -7.52 0.96 -6.89
C SER A 31 -7.44 2.44 -6.50
N VAL A 32 -7.67 3.31 -7.48
CA VAL A 32 -7.74 4.76 -7.28
C VAL A 32 -9.04 5.22 -6.60
N ARG A 33 -10.02 4.32 -6.44
CA ARG A 33 -11.31 4.60 -5.79
C ARG A 33 -11.72 3.45 -4.87
N LEU A 34 -12.32 3.80 -3.73
CA LEU A 34 -12.97 2.83 -2.86
C LEU A 34 -14.24 2.32 -3.53
N SER A 35 -14.32 1.00 -3.69
CA SER A 35 -15.54 0.29 -4.09
C SER A 35 -16.63 0.46 -3.04
N GLU A 36 -17.87 0.15 -3.41
CA GLU A 36 -18.99 0.13 -2.46
C GLU A 36 -18.74 -0.83 -1.30
N ALA A 37 -18.22 -2.03 -1.58
CA ALA A 37 -17.85 -3.00 -0.57
C ALA A 37 -16.77 -2.46 0.40
N ASN A 38 -15.74 -1.78 -0.12
CA ASN A 38 -14.71 -1.17 0.71
C ASN A 38 -15.29 -0.04 1.60
N ARG A 39 -16.22 0.76 1.05
CA ARG A 39 -16.87 1.85 1.80
C ARG A 39 -17.74 1.30 2.93
N ALA A 40 -18.56 0.29 2.64
CA ALA A 40 -19.40 -0.36 3.65
C ALA A 40 -18.54 -0.98 4.76
N PHE A 41 -17.50 -1.72 4.37
CA PHE A 41 -16.56 -2.32 5.33
C PHE A 41 -15.92 -1.28 6.25
N ILE A 42 -15.41 -0.17 5.71
CA ILE A 42 -14.75 0.88 6.49
C ILE A 42 -15.74 1.58 7.42
N ALA A 43 -16.95 1.88 6.96
CA ALA A 43 -17.98 2.59 7.73
C ALA A 43 -18.46 1.81 8.97
N GLU A 44 -18.35 0.48 8.95
CA GLU A 44 -18.73 -0.41 10.04
C GLU A 44 -17.60 -0.65 11.07
N ARG A 45 -16.39 -0.13 10.86
CA ARG A 45 -15.28 -0.31 11.82
C ARG A 45 -15.29 0.83 12.83
N GLU A 46 -15.21 0.49 14.11
CA GLU A 46 -15.14 1.47 15.20
C GLU A 46 -13.75 2.13 15.31
N MET A 47 -12.71 1.54 14.70
CA MET A 47 -11.34 2.03 14.78
C MET A 47 -10.54 1.68 13.52
N LEU A 48 -9.60 2.56 13.15
CA LEU A 48 -8.68 2.41 12.03
C LEU A 48 -7.25 2.61 12.56
N PHE A 49 -6.33 1.74 12.15
CA PHE A 49 -4.90 1.95 12.34
C PHE A 49 -4.29 2.44 11.04
N LEU A 50 -3.56 3.55 11.10
CA LEU A 50 -2.87 4.12 9.94
C LEU A 50 -1.38 4.14 10.20
N SER A 51 -0.61 3.55 9.29
CA SER A 51 0.84 3.67 9.30
C SER A 51 1.32 4.59 8.18
N THR A 52 2.25 5.48 8.51
CA THR A 52 2.93 6.36 7.56
C THR A 52 4.43 6.18 7.68
N VAL A 53 5.19 6.61 6.68
CA VAL A 53 6.65 6.65 6.72
C VAL A 53 7.12 8.09 6.59
N ASP A 54 8.09 8.48 7.41
CA ASP A 54 8.73 9.79 7.29
C ASP A 54 9.73 9.84 6.12
N ALA A 55 10.34 11.00 5.90
CA ALA A 55 11.32 11.20 4.83
C ALA A 55 12.60 10.37 4.99
N THR A 56 12.88 9.83 6.18
CA THR A 56 14.02 8.94 6.46
C THR A 56 13.66 7.46 6.34
N GLY A 57 12.40 7.15 6.01
CA GLY A 57 11.88 5.80 5.85
C GLY A 57 11.50 5.14 7.17
N GLN A 58 11.38 5.90 8.27
CA GLN A 58 10.95 5.35 9.55
C GLN A 58 9.42 5.29 9.63
N PRO A 59 8.84 4.12 9.97
CA PRO A 59 7.40 3.99 10.09
C PRO A 59 6.89 4.57 11.40
N THR A 60 5.75 5.24 11.35
CA THR A 60 4.93 5.60 12.50
C THR A 60 3.56 4.92 12.38
N VAL A 61 2.92 4.65 13.51
CA VAL A 61 1.57 4.09 13.57
C VAL A 61 0.75 4.96 14.52
N CYS A 62 -0.40 5.40 14.06
CA CYS A 62 -1.42 6.07 14.87
C CYS A 62 -2.58 5.11 15.14
#